data_AF-A0A0E2BAT2-F1
#
_entry.id   AF-A0A0E2BAT2-F1
#
_cell.length_a   1.000
_cell.length_b   1.000
_cell.length_c   1.000
_cell.angle_alpha   90.00
_cell.angle_beta   90.00
_cell.angle_gamma   90.00
#
_symmetry.space_group_name_H-M   'P 1'
#
loop_
_entity.id
_entity.type
_entity.pdbx_description
1 polymer ?
#
loop_
_entity_poly.entity_id
_entity_poly.type
_entity_poly.pdbx_seq_one_letter_code
_entity_poly.pdbx_strand_id
1 'polypeptide(L)'
;MYDNRQTAISCKNSIPTTLSANFIEVPFMYESLNDRILPDFFKSMEDLLLKEREEIPSFTRIYQKEKLICETFNEVEKNSDSSFHSEILCIRNAKKKLKTRYLTDCTLITSLEPCLMCAGTILLSRIPKVIYLLPARQGEGISSLSIETIYSRNFFPELICIPAEISKNAFKSFFKIRRKKFN
;
A
#
# COMPACT_ATOMS: atom_id res chain seq x y z
N MET A 1 -24.31 29.59 3.38
CA MET A 1 -23.03 30.34 3.30
C MET A 1 -22.05 29.63 4.22
N TYR A 2 -21.27 28.69 3.70
CA TYR A 2 -20.13 28.13 4.41
C TYR A 2 -18.95 28.09 3.43
N ASP A 3 -17.81 28.54 3.96
CA ASP A 3 -16.62 29.05 3.30
C ASP A 3 -15.95 28.01 2.38
N ASN A 4 -15.79 28.39 1.11
CA ASN A 4 -15.06 27.68 0.07
C ASN A 4 -13.57 28.02 0.19
N ARG A 5 -12.77 27.17 0.85
CA ARG A 5 -11.29 27.18 0.68
C ARG A 5 -10.71 25.78 0.68
N GLN A 6 -10.27 25.38 -0.52
CA GLN A 6 -9.04 24.65 -0.88
C GLN A 6 -8.49 23.65 0.18
N THR A 7 -8.25 22.37 -0.12
CA THR A 7 -7.38 21.90 -1.22
C THR A 7 -7.74 20.49 -1.68
N ALA A 8 -8.13 20.36 -2.95
CA ALA A 8 -7.93 19.14 -3.71
C ALA A 8 -6.47 19.14 -4.17
N ILE A 9 -5.63 18.23 -3.65
CA ILE A 9 -4.27 18.06 -4.17
C ILE A 9 -4.39 17.22 -5.44
N SER A 10 -4.35 17.90 -6.58
CA SER A 10 -4.28 17.27 -7.90
C SER A 10 -2.95 16.54 -8.06
N CYS A 11 -2.98 15.27 -8.47
CA CYS A 11 -1.86 14.64 -9.15
C CYS A 11 -1.54 15.43 -10.43
N LYS A 12 -0.54 16.31 -10.38
CA LYS A 12 0.12 16.83 -11.59
C LYS A 12 1.63 16.72 -11.43
N ASN A 13 2.23 16.09 -12.44
CA ASN A 13 3.66 15.99 -12.65
C ASN A 13 4.30 17.38 -12.70
N SER A 14 5.24 17.63 -11.80
CA SER A 14 6.43 18.43 -12.05
C SER A 14 7.37 18.25 -10.87
N ILE A 15 8.57 17.73 -11.12
CA ILE A 15 9.68 17.80 -10.17
C ILE A 15 10.01 19.29 -10.00
N PRO A 16 9.88 19.89 -8.80
CA PRO A 16 10.36 21.24 -8.58
C PRO A 16 11.87 21.14 -8.33
N THR A 17 12.66 21.41 -9.38
CA THR A 17 14.02 21.91 -9.19
C THR A 17 13.94 23.22 -8.41
N THR A 18 14.67 23.27 -7.30
CA THR A 18 14.81 24.35 -6.30
C THR A 18 13.70 24.45 -5.25
N LEU A 19 13.97 23.83 -4.09
CA LEU A 19 13.30 24.17 -2.82
C LEU A 19 14.38 24.41 -1.77
N SER A 20 14.61 25.70 -1.53
CA SER A 20 15.32 26.22 -0.37
C SER A 20 14.64 25.76 0.92
N ALA A 21 15.50 25.41 1.88
CA ALA A 21 15.24 25.07 3.27
C ALA A 21 13.91 25.58 3.85
N ASN A 22 13.04 24.63 4.21
CA ASN A 22 12.21 24.71 5.40
C ASN A 22 12.19 23.31 6.01
N PHE A 23 13.07 23.10 6.97
CA PHE A 23 13.11 21.91 7.83
C PHE A 23 11.84 21.93 8.70
N ILE A 24 10.78 21.33 8.18
CA ILE A 24 9.67 20.83 8.99
C ILE A 24 10.25 19.63 9.73
N GLU A 25 10.20 19.63 11.07
CA GLU A 25 10.60 18.51 11.90
C GLU A 25 10.08 17.19 11.31
N VAL A 26 11.01 16.38 10.79
CA VAL A 26 10.68 15.14 10.11
C VAL A 26 10.18 14.18 11.19
N PRO A 27 8.94 13.67 11.13
CA PRO A 27 8.46 12.77 12.18
C PRO A 27 9.38 11.55 12.20
N PHE A 28 9.92 11.21 13.37
CA PHE A 28 10.85 10.09 13.64
C PHE A 28 10.57 8.79 12.84
N MET A 29 9.31 8.50 12.51
CA MET A 29 8.91 7.38 11.65
C MET A 29 9.48 7.46 10.22
N TYR A 30 9.64 8.65 9.62
CA TYR A 30 10.11 8.85 8.25
C TYR A 30 11.62 8.57 8.08
N GLU A 31 12.44 8.83 9.12
CA GLU A 31 13.86 8.47 9.12
C GLU A 31 14.02 6.94 9.18
N SER A 32 13.37 6.28 10.14
CA SER A 32 13.37 4.81 10.24
C SER A 32 12.79 4.12 8.99
N LEU A 33 11.84 4.77 8.31
CA LEU A 33 11.20 4.26 7.11
C LEU A 33 12.21 4.13 5.96
N ASN A 34 13.00 5.17 5.73
CA ASN A 34 13.96 5.21 4.62
C ASN A 34 15.24 4.42 4.93
N ASP A 35 15.73 4.47 6.17
CA ASP A 35 17.02 3.88 6.52
C ASP A 35 16.95 2.36 6.76
N ARG A 36 15.78 1.87 7.20
CA ARG A 36 15.65 0.47 7.66
C ARG A 36 14.47 -0.26 7.05
N ILE A 37 13.27 0.30 7.14
CA ILE A 37 12.04 -0.44 6.80
C ILE A 37 11.93 -0.68 5.29
N LEU A 38 12.13 0.34 4.45
CA LEU A 38 12.03 0.20 3.00
C LEU A 38 13.13 -0.70 2.40
N PRO A 39 14.42 -0.56 2.79
CA PRO A 39 15.45 -1.49 2.34
C PRO A 39 15.14 -2.96 2.69
N ASP A 40 14.69 -3.23 3.92
CA ASP A 40 14.29 -4.57 4.35
C ASP A 40 13.02 -5.07 3.63
N PHE A 41 12.07 -4.16 3.37
CA PHE A 41 10.87 -4.45 2.57
C PHE A 41 11.23 -4.86 1.15
N PHE A 42 12.12 -4.12 0.48
CA PHE A 42 12.54 -4.43 -0.89
C PHE A 42 13.28 -5.76 -0.95
N LYS A 43 14.20 -6.02 -0.03
CA LYS A 43 14.93 -7.29 0.03
C LYS A 43 13.97 -8.49 0.15
N SER A 44 13.01 -8.42 1.07
CA SER A 44 12.04 -9.49 1.25
C SER A 44 11.09 -9.64 0.07
N MET A 45 10.69 -8.52 -0.54
CA MET A 45 9.92 -8.53 -1.78
C MET A 45 10.67 -9.26 -2.90
N GLU A 46 11.96 -8.97 -3.12
CA GLU A 46 12.80 -9.65 -4.11
C GLU A 46 12.85 -11.17 -3.88
N ASP A 47 13.07 -11.59 -2.63
CA ASP A 47 13.12 -13.01 -2.27
C ASP A 47 11.80 -13.74 -2.58
N LEU A 48 10.66 -13.09 -2.33
CA LEU A 48 9.33 -13.66 -2.60
C LEU A 48 8.97 -13.65 -4.09
N LEU A 49 9.37 -12.61 -4.83
CA LEU A 49 9.17 -12.56 -6.29
C LEU A 49 9.86 -13.72 -7.02
N LEU A 50 10.98 -14.22 -6.48
CA LEU A 50 11.69 -15.37 -7.04
C LEU A 50 10.95 -16.69 -6.80
N LYS A 51 10.17 -16.79 -5.73
CA LYS A 51 9.45 -17.99 -5.28
C LYS A 51 8.03 -18.06 -5.85
N GLU A 52 7.31 -16.94 -5.83
CA GLU A 52 5.87 -16.86 -6.13
C GLU A 52 5.60 -16.38 -7.58
N ARG A 53 6.23 -17.02 -8.57
CA ARG A 53 6.27 -16.52 -9.97
C ARG A 53 4.94 -16.56 -10.71
N GLU A 54 4.01 -17.41 -10.30
CA GLU A 54 2.70 -17.51 -10.94
C GLU A 54 1.70 -16.48 -10.37
N GLU A 55 2.00 -15.87 -9.24
CA GLU A 55 1.15 -14.90 -8.54
C GLU A 55 1.42 -13.46 -9.01
N ILE A 56 0.39 -12.61 -8.94
CA ILE A 56 0.57 -11.16 -9.15
C ILE A 56 1.61 -10.66 -8.12
N PRO A 57 2.58 -9.81 -8.51
CA PRO A 57 3.66 -9.34 -7.64
C PRO A 57 3.20 -8.29 -6.61
N SER A 58 2.19 -8.65 -5.81
CA SER A 58 1.65 -7.89 -4.70
C SER A 58 2.23 -8.42 -3.39
N PHE A 59 2.91 -7.55 -2.67
CA PHE A 59 3.54 -7.85 -1.41
C PHE A 59 3.13 -6.79 -0.38
N THR A 60 2.75 -7.24 0.81
CA THR A 60 2.28 -6.34 1.87
C THR A 60 2.89 -6.71 3.21
N ARG A 61 3.25 -5.68 3.98
CA ARG A 61 3.68 -5.78 5.37
C ARG A 61 2.86 -4.86 6.25
N ILE A 62 2.62 -5.29 7.47
CA ILE A 62 2.03 -4.43 8.52
C ILE A 62 3.04 -4.29 9.64
N TYR A 63 3.26 -3.04 10.03
CA TYR A 63 4.11 -2.65 11.15
C TYR A 63 3.26 -2.05 12.26
N GLN A 64 3.65 -2.28 13.51
CA GLN A 64 3.17 -1.52 14.66
C GLN A 64 4.38 -0.76 15.21
N LYS A 65 4.39 0.57 15.06
CA LYS A 65 5.62 1.38 15.18
C LYS A 65 6.67 0.84 14.20
N GLU A 66 7.85 0.44 14.67
CA GLU A 66 8.91 -0.17 13.84
C GLU A 66 8.88 -1.70 13.82
N LYS A 67 7.98 -2.34 14.59
CA LYS A 67 7.93 -3.80 14.70
C LYS A 67 7.11 -4.39 13.56
N LEU A 68 7.75 -5.25 12.77
CA LEU A 68 7.05 -6.07 11.78
C LEU A 68 6.07 -7.03 12.46
N ILE A 69 4.78 -6.91 12.11
CA ILE A 69 3.72 -7.76 12.62
C ILE A 69 3.44 -8.92 11.66
N CYS A 70 3.23 -8.64 10.38
CA CYS A 70 3.01 -9.62 9.34
C CYS A 70 3.68 -9.20 8.04
N GLU A 71 3.97 -10.20 7.22
CA GLU A 71 4.25 -10.06 5.80
C GLU A 71 3.49 -11.14 5.03
N THR A 72 3.00 -10.79 3.86
CA THR A 72 2.26 -11.72 3.00
C THR A 72 2.43 -11.34 1.53
N PHE A 73 2.38 -12.36 0.68
CA PHE A 73 2.33 -12.21 -0.76
C PHE A 73 0.92 -12.52 -1.29
N ASN A 74 0.63 -12.16 -2.53
CA ASN A 74 -0.60 -12.57 -3.20
C ASN A 74 -0.67 -14.10 -3.30
N GLU A 75 -1.82 -14.70 -3.03
CA GLU A 75 -2.01 -16.15 -3.12
C GLU A 75 -3.31 -16.52 -3.85
N VAL A 76 -3.70 -15.72 -4.85
CA VAL A 76 -4.95 -15.89 -5.60
C VAL A 76 -4.92 -17.19 -6.40
N GLU A 77 -3.84 -17.44 -7.14
CA GLU A 77 -3.72 -18.64 -7.99
C GLU A 77 -3.60 -19.89 -7.13
N LYS A 78 -2.76 -19.84 -6.09
CA LYS A 78 -2.51 -20.92 -5.14
C LYS A 78 -3.78 -21.39 -4.42
N ASN A 79 -4.67 -20.47 -4.05
CA ASN A 79 -5.91 -20.80 -3.36
C ASN A 79 -7.14 -20.84 -4.28
N SER A 80 -6.98 -20.49 -5.57
CA SER A 80 -8.10 -20.33 -6.51
C SER A 80 -9.22 -19.42 -5.96
N ASP A 81 -8.83 -18.34 -5.25
CA ASP A 81 -9.74 -17.42 -4.58
C ASP A 81 -9.29 -15.98 -4.83
N SER A 82 -10.14 -15.19 -5.50
CA SER A 82 -9.86 -13.81 -5.88
C SER A 82 -9.71 -12.86 -4.69
N SER A 83 -10.11 -13.26 -3.48
CA SER A 83 -9.97 -12.47 -2.26
C SER A 83 -8.59 -12.60 -1.59
N PHE A 84 -7.73 -13.51 -2.03
CA PHE A 84 -6.41 -13.79 -1.44
C PHE A 84 -5.33 -12.78 -1.87
N HIS A 85 -5.70 -11.50 -1.87
CA HIS A 85 -4.77 -10.40 -2.04
C HIS A 85 -3.87 -10.25 -0.82
N SER A 86 -2.64 -9.79 -1.06
CA SER A 86 -1.63 -9.60 -0.01
C SER A 86 -2.12 -8.71 1.14
N GLU A 87 -2.87 -7.65 0.88
CA GLU A 87 -3.39 -6.77 1.94
C GLU A 87 -4.42 -7.48 2.82
N ILE A 88 -5.33 -8.24 2.21
CA ILE A 88 -6.36 -9.01 2.93
C ILE A 88 -5.69 -10.04 3.84
N LEU A 89 -4.72 -10.78 3.30
CA LEU A 89 -3.98 -11.79 4.03
C LEU A 89 -3.19 -11.19 5.19
N CYS A 90 -2.44 -10.09 4.96
CA CYS A 90 -1.68 -9.46 6.04
C CYS A 90 -2.61 -8.92 7.12
N ILE A 91 -3.71 -8.27 6.76
CA ILE A 91 -4.68 -7.75 7.75
C ILE A 91 -5.24 -8.89 8.60
N ARG A 92 -5.65 -10.01 7.99
CA ARG A 92 -6.15 -11.20 8.71
C ARG A 92 -5.07 -11.75 9.66
N ASN A 93 -3.84 -11.90 9.18
CA ASN A 93 -2.71 -12.43 9.95
C ASN A 93 -2.32 -11.50 11.11
N ALA A 94 -2.29 -10.19 10.89
CA ALA A 94 -2.01 -9.18 11.92
C ALA A 94 -3.08 -9.19 13.01
N LYS A 95 -4.37 -9.22 12.65
CA LYS A 95 -5.47 -9.31 13.61
C LYS A 95 -5.38 -10.56 14.48
N LYS A 96 -5.08 -11.71 13.86
CA LYS A 96 -4.89 -12.98 14.59
C LYS A 96 -3.71 -12.88 15.56
N LYS A 97 -2.57 -12.33 15.11
CA LYS A 97 -1.35 -12.20 15.93
C LYS A 97 -1.52 -11.22 17.09
N LEU A 98 -2.19 -10.11 16.87
CA LEU A 98 -2.45 -9.06 17.86
C LEU A 98 -3.72 -9.31 18.70
N LYS A 99 -4.49 -10.35 18.38
CA LYS A 99 -5.77 -10.71 19.03
C LYS A 99 -6.75 -9.54 19.11
N THR A 100 -6.85 -8.78 18.01
CA THR A 100 -7.71 -7.59 17.92
C THR A 100 -8.44 -7.55 16.59
N ARG A 101 -9.63 -6.94 16.58
CA ARG A 101 -10.38 -6.66 15.35
C ARG A 101 -9.93 -5.37 14.63
N TYR A 102 -9.25 -4.47 15.35
CA TYR A 102 -8.81 -3.17 14.87
C TYR A 102 -7.29 -3.03 14.94
N LEU A 103 -6.71 -2.38 13.93
CA LEU A 103 -5.28 -2.18 13.74
C LEU A 103 -4.95 -0.68 13.81
N THR A 104 -5.47 0.01 14.83
CA THR A 104 -5.43 1.48 14.98
C THR A 104 -4.03 2.05 15.15
N ASP A 105 -3.06 1.25 15.58
CA ASP A 105 -1.68 1.67 15.80
C ASP A 105 -0.72 1.10 14.73
N CYS A 106 -1.27 0.70 13.57
CA CYS A 106 -0.52 0.01 12.53
C CYS A 106 -0.35 0.84 11.27
N THR A 107 0.78 0.61 10.59
CA THR A 107 1.04 1.12 9.24
C THR A 107 1.07 -0.07 8.27
N LEU A 108 0.32 0.03 7.18
CA LEU A 108 0.35 -0.95 6.10
C LEU A 108 1.26 -0.42 4.98
N ILE A 109 2.24 -1.22 4.56
CA ILE A 109 3.11 -0.93 3.42
C ILE A 109 2.87 -1.99 2.36
N THR A 110 2.57 -1.59 1.12
CA THR A 110 2.24 -2.51 0.04
C THR A 110 2.90 -2.13 -1.29
N SER A 111 3.29 -3.12 -2.10
CA SER A 111 3.97 -2.88 -3.37
C SER A 111 3.08 -2.27 -4.44
N LEU A 112 1.77 -2.52 -4.37
CA LEU A 112 0.77 -2.01 -5.30
C LEU A 112 -0.27 -1.21 -4.51
N GLU A 113 -0.80 -0.14 -5.10
CA GLU A 113 -1.91 0.60 -4.49
C GLU A 113 -3.10 -0.34 -4.24
N PRO A 114 -3.66 -0.35 -3.02
CA PRO A 114 -4.77 -1.24 -2.69
C PRO A 114 -5.98 -1.01 -3.58
N CYS A 115 -6.54 -2.10 -4.11
CA CYS A 115 -7.80 -2.04 -4.87
C CYS A 115 -9.00 -1.75 -3.96
N LEU A 116 -10.19 -1.55 -4.55
CA LEU A 116 -11.41 -1.24 -3.80
C LEU A 116 -11.78 -2.27 -2.73
N MET A 117 -11.56 -3.57 -2.98
CA MET A 117 -11.77 -4.63 -1.99
C MET A 117 -10.83 -4.48 -0.79
N CYS A 118 -9.54 -4.32 -1.06
CA CYS A 118 -8.52 -4.11 -0.03
C CYS A 118 -8.79 -2.81 0.73
N ALA A 119 -9.20 -1.75 0.05
CA ALA A 119 -9.57 -0.48 0.63
C ALA A 119 -10.72 -0.61 1.65
N GLY A 120 -11.79 -1.34 1.29
CA GLY A 120 -12.87 -1.64 2.22
C GLY A 120 -12.37 -2.35 3.49
N THR A 121 -11.45 -3.29 3.33
CA THR A 121 -10.87 -4.06 4.45
C THR A 121 -9.95 -3.20 5.32
N ILE A 122 -9.14 -2.33 4.72
CA ILE A 122 -8.29 -1.35 5.42
C ILE A 122 -9.15 -0.44 6.30
N LEU A 123 -10.22 0.13 5.73
CA LEU A 123 -11.15 1.02 6.43
C LEU A 123 -11.85 0.33 7.61
N LEU A 124 -12.40 -0.87 7.39
CA LEU A 124 -13.06 -1.65 8.44
C LEU A 124 -12.10 -2.13 9.53
N SER A 125 -10.81 -2.21 9.21
CA SER A 125 -9.74 -2.57 10.15
C SER A 125 -9.18 -1.37 10.91
N ARG A 126 -9.61 -0.14 10.59
CA ARG A 126 -9.15 1.10 11.23
C ARG A 126 -7.63 1.32 11.13
N ILE A 127 -7.01 0.92 10.02
CA ILE A 127 -5.56 1.17 9.79
C ILE A 127 -5.37 2.64 9.43
N PRO A 128 -4.66 3.45 10.24
CA PRO A 128 -4.56 4.90 10.04
C PRO A 128 -3.65 5.31 8.89
N LYS A 129 -2.77 4.43 8.42
CA LYS A 129 -1.74 4.79 7.44
C LYS A 129 -1.48 3.67 6.44
N VAL A 130 -1.47 4.05 5.17
CA VAL A 130 -1.14 3.17 4.04
C VAL A 130 -0.05 3.81 3.20
N ILE A 131 1.05 3.09 3.04
CA ILE A 131 2.15 3.42 2.14
C ILE A 131 2.10 2.46 0.96
N TYR A 132 2.07 2.97 -0.27
CA TYR A 132 2.09 2.13 -1.48
C TYR A 132 3.12 2.59 -2.51
N LEU A 133 3.62 1.64 -3.30
CA LEU A 133 4.78 1.89 -4.18
C LEU A 133 4.45 2.07 -5.65
N LEU A 134 3.37 1.45 -6.14
CA LEU A 134 2.91 1.61 -7.51
C LEU A 134 1.44 2.07 -7.51
N PRO A 135 1.14 3.30 -7.96
CA PRO A 135 -0.24 3.76 -8.07
C PRO A 135 -1.04 2.90 -9.05
N ALA A 136 -2.30 2.66 -8.70
CA ALA A 136 -3.27 2.00 -9.56
C ALA A 136 -3.71 2.94 -10.69
N ARG A 137 -4.44 2.40 -11.66
CA ARG A 137 -5.11 3.25 -12.66
C ARG A 137 -6.24 4.02 -11.98
N GLN A 138 -6.60 5.14 -12.59
CA GLN A 138 -7.71 5.95 -12.12
C GLN A 138 -8.99 5.10 -11.99
N GLY A 139 -9.62 5.14 -10.82
CA GLY A 139 -10.83 4.39 -10.51
C GLY A 139 -10.60 2.98 -9.93
N GLU A 140 -9.37 2.45 -9.96
CA GLU A 140 -9.09 1.08 -9.52
C GLU A 140 -8.53 1.00 -8.08
N GLY A 141 -7.92 2.08 -7.59
CA GLY A 141 -7.22 2.13 -6.31
C GLY A 141 -7.95 2.88 -5.19
N ILE A 142 -7.48 2.70 -3.94
CA ILE A 142 -7.97 3.37 -2.74
C ILE A 142 -7.97 4.90 -2.85
N SER A 143 -7.01 5.47 -3.59
CA SER A 143 -6.93 6.93 -3.82
C SER A 143 -8.10 7.47 -4.66
N SER A 144 -8.84 6.59 -5.34
CA SER A 144 -10.00 6.95 -6.17
C SER A 144 -11.33 6.98 -5.39
N LEU A 145 -11.32 6.67 -4.10
CA LEU A 145 -12.53 6.74 -3.26
C LEU A 145 -12.95 8.20 -3.03
N SER A 146 -14.25 8.48 -3.17
CA SER A 146 -14.78 9.84 -3.05
C SER A 146 -14.83 10.31 -1.60
N ILE A 147 -14.86 11.63 -1.42
CA ILE A 147 -15.01 12.29 -0.12
C ILE A 147 -16.30 11.86 0.61
N GLU A 148 -17.39 11.57 -0.09
CA GLU A 148 -18.62 11.04 0.50
C GLU A 148 -18.42 9.63 1.09
N THR A 149 -17.57 8.83 0.45
CA THR A 149 -17.14 7.52 0.96
C THR A 149 -16.31 7.66 2.24
N ILE A 150 -15.58 8.77 2.36
CA ILE A 150 -14.78 9.13 3.54
C ILE A 150 -15.69 9.60 4.70
N TYR A 151 -16.60 10.54 4.43
CA TYR A 151 -17.45 11.14 5.46
C TYR A 151 -18.47 10.16 6.06
N SER A 152 -18.99 9.20 5.29
CA SER A 152 -19.87 8.16 5.82
C SER A 152 -19.17 7.21 6.82
N ARG A 153 -17.83 7.20 6.90
CA ARG A 153 -17.06 6.22 7.66
C ARG A 153 -16.31 6.75 8.89
N ASN A 154 -16.40 8.06 9.17
CA ASN A 154 -15.71 8.76 10.29
C ASN A 154 -14.19 8.54 10.34
N PHE A 155 -13.59 7.95 9.29
CA PHE A 155 -12.21 7.49 9.29
C PHE A 155 -11.76 7.18 7.86
N PHE A 156 -10.60 7.70 7.49
CA PHE A 156 -9.91 7.33 6.27
C PHE A 156 -8.39 7.35 6.53
N PRO A 157 -7.63 6.38 6.00
CA PRO A 157 -6.19 6.33 6.21
C PRO A 157 -5.50 7.52 5.54
N GLU A 158 -4.42 7.99 6.17
CA GLU A 158 -3.39 8.75 5.47
C GLU A 158 -2.78 7.86 4.38
N LEU A 159 -2.80 8.35 3.13
CA LEU A 159 -2.25 7.66 1.97
C LEU A 159 -0.93 8.31 1.57
N ILE A 160 0.13 7.52 1.49
CA ILE A 160 1.47 7.97 1.08
C ILE A 160 1.93 7.11 -0.10
N CYS A 161 2.20 7.75 -1.23
CA CYS A 161 2.80 7.09 -2.38
C CYS A 161 4.32 7.30 -2.37
N ILE A 162 5.09 6.20 -2.36
CA ILE A 162 6.56 6.21 -2.49
C ILE A 162 6.92 5.42 -3.74
N PRO A 163 6.99 6.05 -4.93
CA PRO A 163 7.23 5.34 -6.17
C PRO A 163 8.51 4.50 -6.14
N ALA A 164 8.39 3.20 -6.45
CA ALA A 164 9.54 2.30 -6.49
C ALA A 164 9.64 1.55 -7.82
N GLU A 165 10.82 1.60 -8.45
CA GLU A 165 11.07 0.94 -9.74
C GLU A 165 10.91 -0.57 -9.67
N ILE A 166 11.33 -1.19 -8.56
CA ILE A 166 11.18 -2.63 -8.33
C ILE A 166 9.72 -3.08 -8.49
N SER A 167 8.77 -2.35 -7.88
CA SER A 167 7.34 -2.70 -7.94
C SER A 167 6.79 -2.53 -9.36
N LYS A 168 7.16 -1.44 -10.03
CA LYS A 168 6.78 -1.17 -11.42
C LYS A 168 7.32 -2.24 -12.38
N ASN A 169 8.59 -2.61 -12.24
CA ASN A 169 9.26 -3.55 -13.11
C ASN A 169 8.75 -4.98 -12.91
N ALA A 170 8.54 -5.39 -11.65
CA ALA A 170 7.94 -6.67 -11.31
C ALA A 170 6.53 -6.81 -11.94
N PHE A 171 5.66 -5.81 -11.72
CA PHE A 171 4.30 -5.80 -12.26
C PHE A 171 4.27 -5.88 -13.79
N LYS A 172 5.08 -5.07 -14.48
CA LYS A 172 5.17 -5.10 -15.95
C LYS A 172 5.68 -6.44 -16.48
N SER A 173 6.70 -6.99 -15.83
CA SER A 173 7.34 -8.25 -16.26
C SER A 173 6.39 -9.43 -16.13
N PHE A 174 5.65 -9.51 -15.02
CA PHE A 174 4.62 -10.53 -14.80
C PHE A 174 3.61 -10.61 -15.94
N PHE A 175 2.95 -9.49 -16.28
CA PHE A 175 1.95 -9.48 -17.36
C PHE A 175 2.58 -9.66 -18.76
N LYS A 176 3.84 -9.25 -18.96
CA LYS A 176 4.55 -9.51 -20.22
C LYS A 176 4.78 -11.01 -20.43
N ILE A 177 5.13 -11.74 -19.39
CA ILE A 177 5.34 -13.20 -19.44
C ILE A 177 4.00 -13.89 -19.67
N ARG A 178 2.95 -13.56 -18.91
CA ARG A 178 1.64 -14.22 -19.09
C ARG A 178 1.03 -13.96 -20.47
N ARG A 179 1.11 -12.76 -21.03
CA ARG A 179 0.65 -12.49 -22.40
C ARG A 179 1.33 -13.38 -23.46
N LYS A 180 2.60 -13.77 -23.26
CA LYS A 180 3.30 -14.69 -24.16
C LYS A 180 2.90 -16.15 -23.98
N LYS A 181 2.42 -16.54 -22.79
CA LYS A 181 2.02 -17.91 -22.46
C LYS A 181 0.64 -18.27 -23.02
N PHE A 182 -0.22 -17.26 -23.21
CA PHE A 182 -1.61 -17.42 -23.66
C PHE A 182 -1.90 -16.86 -25.06
N ASN A 183 -0.87 -16.40 -25.77
CA ASN A 183 -0.90 -16.11 -27.20
C ASN A 183 -0.15 -17.22 -27.95
#